data_AF-A0A7S2HDZ4-F1
#
_entry.id   AF-A0A7S2HDZ4-F1
#
_cell.length_a   1.000
_cell.length_b   1.000
_cell.length_c   1.000
_cell.angle_alpha   90.00
_cell.angle_beta   90.00
_cell.angle_gamma   90.00
#
_symmetry.space_group_name_H-M   'P 1'
#
loop_
_entity.id
_entity.type
_entity.pdbx_description
1 polymer ?
#
loop_
_entity_poly.entity_id
_entity_poly.type
_entity_poly.pdbx_seq_one_letter_code
_entity_poly.pdbx_strand_id
1 'polypeptide(L)'
;RSPSPQSDKKGGSDAKADKIDDEKRNPAPAPPPSASENVGPDWEGDFLSPFRRFEEGILAWQRREDTAWNDRSSIGALDQRALSNCEHSAQECLRNHYPKHPQAQSGSALQEVQKIAREQRTDLQQVLELVRSHVEYFENTEHVLGQLPPAGSKARRMSGTDVGQLLAEFLDVASKNLSKRRKA
;
A
#
# COMPACT_ATOMS: atom_id res chain seq x y z
N ARG A 1 9.73 7.65 -5.17
CA ARG A 1 10.25 8.94 -4.65
C ARG A 1 9.14 9.55 -3.81
N SER A 2 9.19 9.34 -2.49
CA SER A 2 8.26 9.96 -1.54
C SER A 2 8.80 11.32 -1.11
N PRO A 3 7.97 12.35 -0.90
CA PRO A 3 8.38 13.53 -0.16
C PRO A 3 7.95 13.42 1.31
N SER A 4 8.92 13.60 2.21
CA SER A 4 8.73 13.83 3.64
C SER A 4 8.23 15.26 3.90
N PRO A 5 7.40 15.51 4.93
CA PRO A 5 7.06 16.87 5.34
C PRO A 5 8.08 17.42 6.35
N GLN A 6 8.57 18.64 6.07
CA GLN A 6 9.42 19.45 6.94
C GLN A 6 8.62 20.08 8.08
N SER A 7 9.24 20.12 9.25
CA SER A 7 8.77 20.75 10.48
C SER A 7 9.34 22.17 10.62
N ASP A 8 8.48 23.18 10.63
CA ASP A 8 8.87 24.57 10.89
C ASP A 8 8.75 24.90 12.38
N LYS A 9 9.92 25.06 13.02
CA LYS A 9 10.09 25.76 14.29
C LYS A 9 10.12 27.27 14.03
N LYS A 10 9.24 28.05 14.67
CA LYS A 10 9.42 29.50 14.80
C LYS A 10 9.70 29.87 16.25
N GLY A 11 10.90 30.42 16.44
CA GLY A 11 11.42 30.94 17.70
C GLY A 11 10.88 32.33 18.03
N GLY A 12 11.14 32.73 19.28
CA GLY A 12 10.73 33.98 19.88
C GLY A 12 11.48 35.21 19.39
N SER A 13 11.05 36.37 19.90
CA SER A 13 11.78 37.62 19.83
C SER A 13 11.44 38.49 21.04
N ASP A 14 12.49 39.12 21.53
CA ASP A 14 12.68 39.88 22.77
C ASP A 14 11.95 41.23 22.91
N ALA A 15 11.67 41.53 24.19
CA ALA A 15 11.92 42.76 24.95
C ALA A 15 12.17 44.13 24.27
N LYS A 16 11.51 45.16 24.83
CA LYS A 16 11.97 46.53 25.24
C LYS A 16 10.74 47.44 25.42
N ALA A 17 10.69 48.49 26.23
CA ALA A 17 11.43 49.00 27.38
C ALA A 17 10.60 50.17 27.96
N ASP A 18 10.83 50.45 29.24
CA ASP A 18 10.41 51.55 30.10
C ASP A 18 9.85 52.86 29.50
N LYS A 19 8.81 53.37 30.16
CA LYS A 19 8.74 54.78 30.57
C LYS A 19 8.00 54.92 31.90
N ILE A 20 8.73 55.42 32.89
CA ILE A 20 8.28 55.83 34.22
C ILE A 20 7.82 57.29 34.12
N ASP A 21 6.60 57.58 34.59
CA ASP A 21 6.21 58.91 35.02
C ASP A 21 5.64 58.82 36.44
N ASP A 22 6.24 59.65 37.30
CA ASP A 22 6.10 59.75 38.74
C ASP A 22 5.23 60.97 39.05
N GLU A 23 4.00 60.78 39.54
CA GLU A 23 3.38 61.79 40.43
C GLU A 23 2.16 61.27 41.20
N LYS A 24 2.39 61.02 42.50
CA LYS A 24 1.51 61.28 43.66
C LYS A 24 -0.01 61.09 43.51
N ARG A 25 -0.55 60.06 44.18
CA ARG A 25 -1.79 60.19 44.99
C ARG A 25 -2.06 58.98 45.90
N ASN A 26 -2.06 59.27 47.21
CA ASN A 26 -2.66 58.56 48.36
C ASN A 26 -2.41 57.06 48.58
N PRO A 27 -1.90 56.65 49.77
CA PRO A 27 -1.94 55.24 50.15
C PRO A 27 -3.40 54.80 50.35
N ALA A 28 -3.85 53.88 49.51
CA ALA A 28 -5.09 53.15 49.73
C ALA A 28 -5.02 52.43 51.08
N PRO A 29 -6.12 52.39 51.86
CA PRO A 29 -6.14 51.70 53.14
C PRO A 29 -5.77 50.22 52.93
N ALA A 30 -5.00 49.69 53.87
CA ALA A 30 -4.54 48.30 53.87
C ALA A 30 -5.70 47.35 53.52
N PRO A 31 -5.48 46.33 52.65
CA PRO A 31 -6.49 45.31 52.44
C PRO A 31 -6.82 44.70 53.81
N PRO A 32 -8.11 44.51 54.15
CA PRO A 32 -8.48 43.85 55.40
C PRO A 32 -7.75 42.50 55.48
N PRO A 33 -7.36 42.05 56.68
CA PRO A 33 -6.70 40.76 56.84
C PRO A 33 -7.54 39.73 56.10
N SER A 34 -6.92 39.10 55.09
CA SER A 34 -7.48 38.00 54.34
C SER A 34 -8.13 37.08 55.36
N ALA A 35 -9.47 37.03 55.33
CA ALA A 35 -10.19 35.98 56.01
C ALA A 35 -9.48 34.70 55.55
N SER A 36 -8.80 34.04 56.48
CA SER A 36 -8.44 32.66 56.28
C SER A 36 -9.77 31.97 56.07
N GLU A 37 -10.18 31.86 54.81
CA GLU A 37 -11.20 30.92 54.40
C GLU A 37 -10.66 29.60 54.93
N ASN A 38 -11.23 29.17 56.06
CA ASN A 38 -11.26 27.77 56.39
C ASN A 38 -12.08 27.13 55.25
N VAL A 39 -11.43 26.95 54.11
CA VAL A 39 -11.84 26.00 53.08
C VAL A 39 -11.62 24.67 53.77
N GLY A 40 -12.61 24.26 54.56
CA GLY A 40 -12.73 22.86 54.95
C GLY A 40 -12.65 22.01 53.68
N PRO A 41 -12.20 20.75 53.78
CA PRO A 41 -12.02 19.93 52.59
C PRO A 41 -13.32 19.95 51.78
N ASP A 42 -13.24 20.28 50.49
CA ASP A 42 -14.39 20.29 49.59
C ASP A 42 -14.76 18.84 49.30
N TRP A 43 -15.33 18.17 50.31
CA TRP A 43 -15.68 16.76 50.25
C TRP A 43 -16.67 16.47 49.12
N GLU A 44 -17.46 17.46 48.72
CA GLU A 44 -18.44 17.33 47.65
C GLU A 44 -17.76 17.39 46.27
N GLY A 45 -16.81 18.32 46.08
CA GLY A 45 -15.93 18.35 44.91
C GLY A 45 -15.00 17.13 44.81
N ASP A 46 -14.38 16.75 45.93
CA ASP A 46 -13.39 15.66 46.00
C ASP A 46 -14.03 14.27 45.87
N PHE A 47 -15.25 14.07 46.37
CA PHE A 47 -15.97 12.80 46.21
C PHE A 47 -16.53 12.62 44.79
N LEU A 48 -16.98 13.70 44.15
CA LEU A 48 -17.52 13.65 42.78
C LEU A 48 -16.43 13.67 41.71
N SER A 49 -15.22 14.17 42.03
CA SER A 49 -14.10 14.29 41.10
C SER A 49 -13.70 12.96 40.42
N PRO A 50 -13.57 11.82 41.13
CA PRO A 50 -13.31 10.52 40.49
C PRO A 50 -14.38 10.11 39.48
N PHE A 51 -15.65 10.35 39.79
CA PHE A 51 -16.77 10.02 38.90
C PHE A 51 -16.77 10.88 37.63
N ARG A 52 -16.50 12.19 37.78
CA ARG A 52 -16.36 13.11 36.63
C ARG A 52 -15.19 12.70 35.74
N ARG A 53 -14.03 12.37 36.32
CA ARG A 53 -12.86 11.89 35.56
C ARG A 53 -13.15 10.58 34.84
N PHE A 54 -13.90 9.68 35.47
CA PHE A 54 -14.32 8.43 34.84
C PHE A 54 -15.26 8.69 33.65
N GLU A 55 -16.26 9.56 33.82
CA GLU A 55 -17.19 9.95 32.76
C GLU A 55 -16.46 10.63 31.59
N GLU A 56 -15.58 11.59 31.88
CA GLU A 56 -14.71 12.23 30.88
C GLU A 56 -13.83 11.21 30.16
N GLY A 57 -13.29 10.24 30.91
CA GLY A 57 -12.49 9.13 30.39
C GLY A 57 -13.27 8.25 29.41
N ILE A 58 -14.51 7.90 29.75
CA ILE A 58 -15.41 7.13 28.87
C ILE A 58 -15.73 7.95 27.61
N LEU A 59 -16.12 9.22 27.75
CA LEU A 59 -16.44 10.07 26.60
C LEU A 59 -15.22 10.30 25.69
N ALA A 60 -14.02 10.41 26.27
CA ALA A 60 -12.78 10.52 25.51
C ALA A 60 -12.39 9.19 24.83
N TRP A 61 -12.67 8.05 25.46
CA TRP A 61 -12.49 6.74 24.84
C TRP A 61 -13.49 6.53 23.70
N GLN A 62 -14.77 6.80 23.91
CA GLN A 62 -15.82 6.66 22.90
C GLN A 62 -15.50 7.49 21.66
N ARG A 63 -15.12 8.77 21.82
CA ARG A 63 -14.72 9.63 20.69
C ARG A 63 -13.54 9.07 19.89
N ARG A 64 -12.55 8.48 20.58
CA ARG A 64 -11.40 7.83 19.93
C ARG A 64 -11.82 6.57 19.19
N GLU A 65 -12.70 5.77 19.78
CA GLU A 65 -13.18 4.54 19.14
C GLU A 65 -14.07 4.85 17.93
N ASP A 66 -14.96 5.85 18.02
CA ASP A 66 -15.78 6.30 16.89
C ASP A 66 -14.90 6.76 15.73
N THR A 67 -13.83 7.51 16.03
CA THR A 67 -12.86 7.94 15.02
C THR A 67 -12.16 6.73 14.39
N ALA A 68 -11.63 5.81 15.21
CA ALA A 68 -10.94 4.62 14.73
C ALA A 68 -11.87 3.67 13.94
N TRP A 69 -13.12 3.56 14.34
CA TRP A 69 -14.15 2.82 13.63
C TRP A 69 -14.42 3.41 12.25
N ASN A 70 -14.64 4.73 12.18
CA ASN A 70 -14.87 5.43 10.92
C ASN A 70 -13.67 5.29 9.97
N ASP A 71 -12.45 5.41 10.49
CA ASP A 71 -11.23 5.22 9.70
C ASP A 71 -11.17 3.80 9.12
N ARG A 72 -11.34 2.77 9.95
CA ARG A 72 -11.35 1.36 9.50
C ARG A 72 -12.48 1.08 8.51
N SER A 73 -13.66 1.62 8.76
CA SER A 73 -14.83 1.43 7.89
C SER A 73 -14.61 2.09 6.52
N SER A 74 -14.05 3.31 6.50
CA SER A 74 -13.75 4.02 5.26
C SER A 74 -12.72 3.28 4.40
N ILE A 75 -11.66 2.75 5.01
CA ILE A 75 -10.65 1.94 4.32
C ILE A 75 -11.28 0.65 3.81
N GLY A 76 -12.06 -0.04 4.64
CA GLY A 76 -12.76 -1.27 4.23
C GLY A 76 -13.70 -1.05 3.05
N ALA A 77 -14.39 0.09 2.98
CA ALA A 77 -15.25 0.45 1.84
C ALA A 77 -14.44 0.70 0.56
N LEU A 78 -13.27 1.32 0.65
CA LEU A 78 -12.36 1.50 -0.48
C LEU A 78 -11.82 0.17 -0.99
N ASP A 79 -11.39 -0.71 -0.09
CA ASP A 79 -10.89 -2.05 -0.43
C ASP A 79 -11.98 -2.89 -1.10
N GLN A 80 -13.21 -2.85 -0.58
CA GLN A 80 -14.34 -3.57 -1.17
C GLN A 80 -14.63 -3.07 -2.60
N ARG A 81 -14.59 -1.75 -2.82
CA ARG A 81 -14.74 -1.18 -4.16
C ARG A 81 -13.59 -1.63 -5.08
N ALA A 82 -12.35 -1.61 -4.59
CA ALA A 82 -11.19 -2.05 -5.36
C ALA A 82 -11.31 -3.53 -5.76
N LEU A 83 -11.70 -4.41 -4.84
CA LEU A 83 -11.94 -5.82 -5.12
C LEU A 83 -13.05 -6.02 -6.14
N SER A 84 -14.16 -5.29 -6.04
CA SER A 84 -15.25 -5.35 -7.01
C SER A 84 -14.79 -4.91 -8.41
N ASN A 85 -13.95 -3.87 -8.51
CA ASN A 85 -13.42 -3.40 -9.79
C ASN A 85 -12.45 -4.41 -10.40
N CYS A 86 -11.59 -5.02 -9.58
CA CYS A 86 -10.69 -6.08 -10.01
C CYS A 86 -11.46 -7.31 -10.51
N GLU A 87 -12.50 -7.71 -9.79
CA GLU A 87 -13.36 -8.83 -10.17
C GLU A 87 -14.06 -8.56 -11.50
N HIS A 88 -14.61 -7.35 -11.68
CA HIS A 88 -15.21 -6.94 -12.95
C HIS A 88 -14.20 -6.99 -14.11
N SER A 89 -13.01 -6.43 -13.92
CA SER A 89 -11.94 -6.46 -14.93
C SER A 89 -11.51 -7.89 -15.27
N ALA A 90 -11.46 -8.78 -14.28
CA ALA A 90 -11.17 -10.19 -14.49
C ALA A 90 -12.26 -10.89 -15.31
N GLN A 91 -13.54 -10.60 -15.04
CA GLN A 91 -14.66 -11.11 -15.84
C GLN A 91 -14.57 -10.67 -17.30
N GLU A 92 -14.26 -9.39 -17.55
CA GLU A 92 -14.08 -8.89 -18.91
C GLU A 92 -12.91 -9.57 -19.63
N CYS A 93 -11.79 -9.77 -18.93
CA CYS A 93 -10.64 -10.50 -19.45
C CYS A 93 -11.01 -11.94 -19.86
N LEU A 94 -11.71 -12.68 -18.99
CA LEU A 94 -12.17 -14.03 -19.29
C LEU A 94 -13.13 -14.06 -20.47
N ARG A 95 -14.08 -13.13 -20.53
CA ARG A 95 -15.05 -13.03 -21.63
C ARG A 95 -14.35 -12.79 -22.98
N ASN A 96 -13.36 -11.90 -23.01
CA ASN A 96 -12.71 -11.49 -24.25
C ASN A 96 -11.67 -12.51 -24.75
N HIS A 97 -10.91 -13.12 -23.85
CA HIS A 97 -9.77 -13.98 -24.20
C HIS A 97 -10.05 -15.48 -24.05
N TYR A 98 -11.02 -15.87 -23.20
CA TYR A 98 -11.34 -17.27 -22.91
C TYR A 98 -12.86 -17.54 -22.99
N PRO A 99 -13.54 -17.21 -24.10
CA PRO A 99 -15.01 -17.28 -24.20
C PRO A 99 -15.60 -18.69 -24.08
N LYS A 100 -14.77 -19.73 -24.34
CA LYS A 100 -15.17 -21.13 -24.20
C LYS A 100 -14.94 -21.69 -22.80
N HIS A 101 -14.38 -20.89 -21.88
CA HIS A 101 -14.05 -21.36 -20.55
C HIS A 101 -15.33 -21.55 -19.73
N PRO A 102 -15.63 -22.75 -19.20
CA PRO A 102 -16.90 -23.04 -18.53
C PRO A 102 -17.15 -22.16 -17.30
N GLN A 103 -16.07 -21.72 -16.65
CA GLN A 103 -16.09 -20.91 -15.43
C GLN A 103 -16.07 -19.40 -15.70
N ALA A 104 -16.11 -18.95 -16.96
CA ALA A 104 -16.19 -17.52 -17.29
C ALA A 104 -17.49 -16.85 -16.77
N GLN A 105 -18.46 -17.66 -16.30
CA GLN A 105 -19.78 -17.21 -15.83
C GLN A 105 -20.12 -17.67 -14.41
N SER A 106 -19.23 -18.40 -13.72
CA SER A 106 -19.52 -18.96 -12.39
C SER A 106 -18.26 -19.07 -11.52
N GLY A 107 -18.30 -18.47 -10.32
CA GLY A 107 -17.19 -18.40 -9.37
C GLY A 107 -16.50 -17.03 -9.33
N SER A 108 -15.39 -16.92 -8.58
CA SER A 108 -14.54 -15.72 -8.61
C SER A 108 -13.70 -15.70 -9.89
N ALA A 109 -13.99 -14.78 -10.79
CA ALA A 109 -13.25 -14.55 -12.02
C ALA A 109 -11.77 -14.24 -11.74
N LEU A 110 -11.46 -13.54 -10.66
CA LEU A 110 -10.08 -13.26 -10.28
C LEU A 110 -9.30 -14.54 -9.96
N GLN A 111 -9.92 -15.51 -9.28
CA GLN A 111 -9.32 -16.81 -9.02
C GLN A 111 -9.07 -17.59 -10.32
N GLU A 112 -10.02 -17.55 -11.26
CA GLU A 112 -9.86 -18.27 -12.53
C GLU A 112 -8.78 -17.65 -13.41
N VAL A 113 -8.73 -16.32 -13.52
CA VAL A 113 -7.62 -15.62 -14.20
C VAL A 113 -6.29 -15.98 -13.57
N GLN A 114 -6.22 -16.06 -12.23
CA GLN A 114 -4.99 -16.45 -11.53
C GLN A 114 -4.60 -17.90 -11.86
N LYS A 115 -5.56 -18.82 -11.95
CA LYS A 115 -5.32 -20.22 -12.33
C LYS A 115 -4.79 -20.31 -13.75
N ILE A 116 -5.46 -19.69 -14.72
CA ILE A 116 -5.01 -19.62 -16.12
C ILE A 116 -3.60 -19.03 -16.21
N ALA A 117 -3.32 -17.95 -15.49
CA ALA A 117 -1.99 -17.33 -15.48
C ALA A 117 -0.90 -18.28 -14.95
N ARG A 118 -1.21 -19.12 -13.96
CA ARG A 118 -0.27 -20.14 -13.43
C ARG A 118 -0.04 -21.27 -14.42
N GLU A 119 -1.09 -21.73 -15.09
CA GLU A 119 -1.02 -22.75 -16.14
C GLU A 119 -0.16 -22.24 -17.30
N GLN A 120 -0.47 -21.05 -17.83
CA GLN A 120 0.32 -20.42 -18.90
C GLN A 120 1.79 -20.23 -18.52
N ARG A 121 2.07 -19.83 -17.27
CA ARG A 121 3.45 -19.69 -16.81
C ARG A 121 4.18 -21.04 -16.77
N THR A 122 3.46 -22.11 -16.45
CA THR A 122 4.01 -23.47 -16.46
C THR A 122 4.29 -23.92 -17.89
N ASP A 123 3.35 -23.70 -18.80
CA ASP A 123 3.50 -24.04 -20.22
C ASP A 123 4.69 -23.30 -20.83
N LEU A 124 4.78 -21.98 -20.62
CA LEU A 124 5.91 -21.17 -21.09
C LEU A 124 7.26 -21.68 -20.55
N GLN A 125 7.31 -22.16 -19.30
CA GLN A 125 8.51 -22.78 -18.75
C GLN A 125 8.84 -24.10 -19.44
N GLN A 126 7.84 -24.95 -19.70
CA GLN A 126 8.06 -26.19 -20.44
C GLN A 126 8.58 -25.93 -21.85
N VAL A 127 8.07 -24.90 -22.52
CA VAL A 127 8.58 -24.47 -23.83
C VAL A 127 10.03 -24.00 -23.73
N LEU A 128 10.39 -23.23 -22.70
CA LEU A 128 11.79 -22.82 -22.49
C LEU A 128 12.72 -24.01 -22.26
N GLU A 129 12.30 -25.00 -21.45
CA GLU A 129 13.10 -26.22 -21.26
C GLU A 129 13.22 -27.03 -22.56
N LEU A 130 12.16 -27.08 -23.37
CA LEU A 130 12.18 -27.71 -24.68
C LEU A 130 13.19 -27.02 -25.62
N VAL A 131 13.21 -25.69 -25.63
CA VAL A 131 14.19 -24.92 -26.41
C VAL A 131 15.61 -25.22 -25.91
N ARG A 132 15.84 -25.28 -24.59
CA ARG A 132 17.15 -25.66 -24.04
C ARG A 132 17.57 -27.06 -24.47
N SER A 133 16.67 -28.04 -24.47
CA SER A 133 17.01 -29.41 -24.85
C SER A 133 17.27 -29.59 -26.35
N HIS A 134 16.82 -28.64 -27.18
CA HIS A 134 16.99 -28.67 -28.64
C HIS A 134 17.92 -27.56 -29.15
N VAL A 135 18.63 -26.88 -28.26
CA VAL A 135 19.43 -25.70 -28.60
C VAL A 135 20.58 -26.04 -29.56
N GLU A 136 21.08 -27.27 -29.50
CA GLU A 136 22.16 -27.79 -30.35
C GLU A 136 21.80 -27.80 -31.85
N TYR A 137 20.51 -27.79 -32.19
CA TYR A 137 20.05 -27.75 -33.57
C TYR A 137 20.03 -26.33 -34.18
N PHE A 138 20.30 -25.30 -33.37
CA PHE A 138 20.37 -23.92 -33.84
C PHE A 138 21.78 -23.59 -34.34
N GLU A 139 21.89 -22.83 -35.44
CA GLU A 139 23.21 -22.42 -36.00
C GLU A 139 24.03 -21.53 -35.04
N ASN A 140 23.39 -20.90 -34.05
CA ASN A 140 24.00 -19.97 -33.08
C ASN A 140 23.75 -20.41 -31.61
N THR A 141 24.06 -21.67 -31.29
CA THR A 141 23.82 -22.30 -29.96
C THR A 141 24.29 -21.44 -28.79
N GLU A 142 25.53 -20.94 -28.83
CA GLU A 142 26.12 -20.13 -27.74
C GLU A 142 25.38 -18.81 -27.49
N HIS A 143 24.92 -18.16 -28.56
CA HIS A 143 24.13 -16.93 -28.46
C HIS A 143 22.76 -17.20 -27.85
N VAL A 144 22.10 -18.28 -28.29
CA VAL A 144 20.79 -18.69 -27.78
C VAL A 144 20.87 -19.10 -26.31
N LEU A 145 21.91 -19.84 -25.92
CA LEU A 145 22.17 -20.20 -24.53
C LEU A 145 22.49 -18.99 -23.64
N GLY A 146 23.21 -18.00 -24.17
CA GLY A 146 23.51 -16.76 -23.45
C GLY A 146 22.29 -15.89 -23.17
N GLN A 147 21.26 -15.96 -24.02
CA GLN A 147 19.98 -15.25 -23.84
C GLN A 147 18.99 -16.04 -22.97
N LEU A 148 19.13 -17.36 -22.90
CA LEU A 148 18.29 -18.20 -22.07
C LEU A 148 18.66 -18.03 -20.59
N PRO A 149 17.67 -17.91 -19.70
CA PRO A 149 17.95 -17.96 -18.27
C PRO A 149 18.57 -19.30 -17.92
N PRO A 150 19.38 -19.37 -16.85
CA PRO A 150 19.81 -20.66 -16.33
C PRO A 150 18.59 -21.47 -15.86
N ALA A 151 18.63 -22.79 -16.08
CA ALA A 151 17.57 -23.71 -15.67
C ALA A 151 17.27 -23.59 -14.16
N GLY A 152 16.02 -23.84 -13.77
CA GLY A 152 15.59 -23.81 -12.38
C GLY A 152 15.00 -22.47 -11.91
N SER A 153 15.29 -22.08 -10.66
CA SER A 153 14.51 -21.06 -9.94
C SER A 153 14.57 -19.65 -10.53
N LYS A 154 15.63 -19.30 -11.26
CA LYS A 154 15.77 -18.00 -11.93
C LYS A 154 14.85 -17.88 -13.15
N ALA A 155 14.74 -18.93 -13.97
CA ALA A 155 13.78 -18.97 -15.08
C ALA A 155 12.33 -18.83 -14.58
N ARG A 156 12.02 -19.40 -13.40
CA ARG A 156 10.68 -19.30 -12.79
C ARG A 156 10.31 -17.88 -12.34
N ARG A 157 11.27 -16.96 -12.20
CA ARG A 157 11.04 -15.58 -11.74
C ARG A 157 10.85 -14.58 -12.87
N MET A 158 11.12 -14.94 -14.13
CA MET A 158 10.89 -14.04 -15.27
C MET A 158 9.41 -13.66 -15.42
N SER A 159 9.13 -12.47 -15.95
CA SER A 159 7.76 -12.12 -16.30
C SER A 159 7.30 -12.96 -17.50
N GLY A 160 5.99 -13.22 -17.61
CA GLY A 160 5.46 -13.97 -18.76
C GLY A 160 5.72 -13.25 -20.09
N THR A 161 5.73 -11.92 -20.08
CA THR A 161 6.06 -11.08 -21.24
C THR A 161 7.49 -11.28 -21.70
N ASP A 162 8.45 -11.29 -20.78
CA ASP A 162 9.86 -11.51 -21.12
C ASP A 162 10.07 -12.91 -21.70
N VAL A 163 9.40 -13.92 -21.14
CA VAL A 163 9.45 -15.29 -21.69
C VAL A 163 8.85 -15.35 -23.09
N GLY A 164 7.72 -14.68 -23.32
CA GLY A 164 7.08 -14.61 -24.63
C GLY A 164 7.95 -13.92 -25.70
N GLN A 165 8.61 -12.81 -25.35
CA GLN A 165 9.54 -12.12 -26.25
C GLN A 165 10.71 -13.01 -26.64
N LEU A 166 11.32 -13.66 -25.65
CA LEU A 166 12.45 -14.56 -25.87
C LEU A 166 12.05 -15.74 -26.78
N LEU A 167 10.87 -16.33 -26.56
CA LEU A 167 10.35 -17.39 -27.42
C LEU A 167 10.06 -16.91 -28.84
N ALA A 168 9.54 -15.69 -29.03
CA ALA A 168 9.30 -15.12 -30.34
C ALA A 168 10.59 -14.93 -31.14
N GLU A 169 11.65 -14.43 -30.49
CA GLU A 169 12.98 -14.31 -31.11
C GLU A 169 13.52 -15.68 -31.55
N PHE A 170 13.38 -16.71 -30.71
CA PHE A 170 13.82 -18.06 -31.06
C PHE A 170 13.01 -18.68 -32.20
N LEU A 171 11.70 -18.47 -32.24
CA LEU A 171 10.87 -18.93 -33.35
C LEU A 171 11.23 -18.25 -34.67
N ASP A 172 11.58 -16.96 -34.65
CA ASP A 172 12.06 -16.25 -35.84
C ASP A 172 13.41 -16.79 -36.33
N VAL A 173 14.36 -17.04 -35.41
CA VAL A 173 15.64 -17.67 -35.74
C VAL A 173 15.46 -19.09 -36.29
N ALA A 174 14.62 -19.91 -35.65
CA ALA A 174 14.29 -21.25 -36.12
C ALA A 174 13.68 -21.24 -37.52
N SER A 175 12.73 -20.33 -37.76
CA SER A 175 12.06 -20.15 -39.06
C SER A 175 13.05 -19.77 -40.17
N LYS A 176 13.98 -18.86 -39.88
CA LYS A 176 15.05 -18.47 -40.81
C LYS A 176 15.97 -19.65 -41.13
N ASN A 177 16.37 -20.43 -40.13
CA ASN A 177 17.25 -21.59 -40.32
C ASN A 177 16.57 -22.71 -41.11
N LEU A 178 15.29 -22.99 -40.85
CA LEU A 178 14.48 -23.91 -41.65
C LEU A 178 14.37 -23.44 -43.11
N SER A 179 14.14 -22.15 -43.32
CA SER A 179 14.04 -21.56 -44.66
C SER A 179 15.35 -21.65 -45.45
N LYS A 180 16.50 -21.51 -44.78
CA LYS A 180 17.83 -21.73 -45.38
C LYS A 180 18.01 -23.21 -45.77
N ARG A 181 17.73 -24.13 -44.84
CA ARG A 181 17.87 -25.58 -45.08
C ARG A 181 16.93 -26.12 -46.16
N ARG A 182 15.76 -25.52 -46.36
CA ARG A 182 14.83 -25.88 -47.45
C ARG A 182 15.32 -25.42 -48.83
N LYS A 183 16.15 -24.38 -48.89
CA LYS A 183 16.68 -23.80 -50.14
C LYS A 183 18.06 -24.36 -50.53
N ALA A 184 18.71 -25.09 -49.63
CA ALA A 184 19.93 -25.85 -49.87
C ALA A 184 19.57 -27.26 -50.38
#